data_AF-A0A7S1CJ62-F1
#
_entry.id   AF-A0A7S1CJ62-F1
#
_cell.length_a   1.000
_cell.length_b   1.000
_cell.length_c   1.000
_cell.angle_alpha   90.00
_cell.angle_beta   90.00
_cell.angle_gamma   90.00
#
_symmetry.space_group_name_H-M   'P 1'
#
loop_
_entity.id
_entity.type
_entity.pdbx_description
1 polymer ?
#
loop_
_entity_poly.entity_id
_entity_poly.type
_entity_poly.pdbx_seq_one_letter_code
_entity_poly.pdbx_strand_id
1 'polypeptide(L)'
;MATSAARRAVRGVVARGLAATGRRAPLARCASTTPTLSPDVPTASGHTLTPADVAKFREEGFLVVPEFIERGTCERLKRRAEELVAGFDASVVSVFSTDEQTRTSDAYFLDSGDKISFFFEEGAFDEAGALVREKDKAINKIGHALHDRDDLFREVSYDPRLAAMCRALDYTLPLLTQTMYIFKQPGIGGVVGPHQDGTFLYTQPQSVTGFWFAMEDCTVDNGCLWAVPRSHMDGVPRRFMRDASGSGTAFDPPEPVTLPTEGAQCLEVPAGTLVLLHSANVHFSHANKSALSRHAYTIHVVEGAKGVTYPADNWLQRPPEDPFRTFRAFADAAEAAGVRVS
;
A
#
# COMPACT_ATOMS: atom_id res chain seq x y z
N MET A 1 -9.31 -19.70 -37.24
CA MET A 1 -9.51 -18.25 -37.05
C MET A 1 -10.18 -18.00 -35.70
N ALA A 2 -9.48 -18.21 -34.58
CA ALA A 2 -9.90 -17.81 -33.23
C ALA A 2 -8.77 -18.06 -32.21
N THR A 3 -7.55 -17.56 -32.47
CA THR A 3 -6.38 -17.86 -31.60
C THR A 3 -5.38 -16.71 -31.43
N SER A 4 -5.77 -15.45 -31.67
CA SER A 4 -4.84 -14.30 -31.47
C SER A 4 -5.31 -13.19 -30.52
N ALA A 5 -6.43 -13.36 -29.81
CA ALA A 5 -6.97 -12.33 -28.91
C ALA A 5 -6.46 -12.37 -27.46
N ALA A 6 -5.77 -13.45 -27.05
CA ALA A 6 -5.28 -13.62 -25.66
C ALA A 6 -3.83 -13.14 -25.43
N ARG A 7 -3.11 -12.69 -26.48
CA ARG A 7 -1.68 -12.31 -26.40
C ARG A 7 -1.41 -10.85 -26.00
N ARG A 8 -2.40 -10.12 -25.47
CA ARG A 8 -2.30 -8.66 -25.26
C ARG A 8 -2.63 -8.13 -23.86
N ALA A 9 -2.82 -9.01 -22.88
CA ALA A 9 -3.20 -8.60 -21.51
C ALA A 9 -2.04 -8.56 -20.49
N VAL A 10 -0.81 -9.01 -20.86
CA VAL A 10 0.37 -8.99 -19.94
C VAL A 10 1.63 -8.39 -20.60
N ARG A 11 1.53 -7.87 -21.83
CA ARG A 11 2.59 -7.09 -22.50
C ARG A 11 1.95 -5.92 -23.22
N GLY A 12 1.96 -4.73 -22.63
CA GLY A 12 1.38 -3.57 -23.32
C GLY A 12 1.06 -2.34 -22.49
N VAL A 13 2.01 -1.85 -21.68
CA VAL A 13 2.14 -0.39 -21.49
C VAL A 13 3.60 -0.05 -21.76
N VAL A 14 3.82 0.96 -22.63
CA VAL A 14 5.11 1.53 -23.06
C VAL A 14 5.86 0.81 -24.19
N ALA A 15 5.52 1.15 -25.44
CA ALA A 15 6.46 1.70 -26.43
C ALA A 15 5.83 1.74 -27.83
N ARG A 16 5.46 2.93 -28.30
CA ARG A 16 5.76 3.42 -29.67
C ARG A 16 5.45 4.91 -29.76
N GLY A 17 6.46 5.65 -30.23
CA GLY A 17 6.55 7.10 -30.16
C GLY A 17 5.53 7.85 -31.02
N LEU A 18 5.15 9.03 -30.52
CA LEU A 18 4.63 10.11 -31.34
C LEU A 18 5.77 11.07 -31.65
N ALA A 19 6.00 11.23 -32.96
CA ALA A 19 6.81 12.29 -33.52
C ALA A 19 6.23 13.66 -33.13
N ALA A 20 7.15 14.59 -32.86
CA ALA A 20 6.89 15.96 -32.48
C ALA A 20 6.08 16.73 -33.54
N THR A 21 4.98 17.36 -33.13
CA THR A 21 4.52 18.62 -33.69
C THR A 21 4.05 19.53 -32.55
N GLY A 22 4.53 20.77 -32.60
CA GLY A 22 4.59 21.67 -31.45
C GLY A 22 3.27 22.33 -31.06
N ARG A 23 3.09 22.47 -29.75
CA ARG A 23 2.75 23.70 -29.02
C ARG A 23 2.88 23.37 -27.52
N ARG A 24 3.89 23.94 -26.85
CA ARG A 24 4.06 23.79 -25.39
C ARG A 24 2.90 24.49 -24.69
N ALA A 25 2.02 23.74 -24.04
CA ALA A 25 1.15 24.26 -23.00
C ALA A 25 2.03 24.59 -21.77
N PRO A 26 1.84 25.73 -21.10
CA PRO A 26 2.63 26.07 -19.92
C PRO A 26 2.29 25.09 -18.79
N LEU A 27 3.31 24.50 -18.18
CA LEU A 27 3.21 23.83 -16.88
C LEU A 27 2.61 24.84 -15.89
N ALA A 28 1.47 24.50 -15.30
CA ALA A 28 0.89 25.28 -14.22
C ALA A 28 1.94 25.40 -13.11
N ARG A 29 2.32 26.64 -12.79
CA ARG A 29 3.21 26.91 -11.67
C ARG A 29 2.51 26.40 -10.41
N CYS A 30 3.18 25.50 -9.70
CA CYS A 30 2.78 25.07 -8.37
C CYS A 30 2.70 26.31 -7.49
N ALA A 31 1.49 26.68 -7.05
CA ALA A 31 1.36 27.59 -5.93
C ALA A 31 1.75 26.78 -4.70
N SER A 32 2.97 26.99 -4.20
CA SER A 32 3.43 26.41 -2.95
C SER A 32 2.63 27.01 -1.80
N THR A 33 1.48 26.45 -1.50
CA THR A 33 0.87 26.61 -0.18
C THR A 33 1.46 25.51 0.67
N THR A 34 2.64 25.77 1.24
CA THR A 34 3.13 25.00 2.39
C THR A 34 2.00 25.01 3.42
N PRO A 35 1.51 23.85 3.89
CA PRO A 35 0.58 23.85 5.00
C PRO A 35 1.29 24.49 6.19
N THR A 36 0.79 25.62 6.67
CA THR A 36 1.29 26.25 7.90
C THR A 36 1.02 25.26 9.03
N LEU A 37 2.07 24.59 9.50
CA LEU A 37 2.05 23.80 10.72
C LEU A 37 1.84 24.76 11.89
N SER A 38 0.73 24.61 12.62
CA SER A 38 0.48 25.37 13.84
C SER A 38 1.55 25.05 14.90
N PRO A 39 2.05 26.04 15.66
CA PRO A 39 3.23 25.90 16.52
C PRO A 39 2.99 25.18 17.87
N ASP A 40 1.86 24.50 18.07
CA ASP A 40 1.56 23.78 19.31
C ASP A 40 1.36 22.28 19.02
N VAL A 41 2.45 21.51 18.94
CA VAL A 41 2.41 20.04 18.80
C VAL A 41 2.99 19.39 20.06
N PRO A 42 2.20 18.65 20.85
CA PRO A 42 2.70 17.89 22.00
C PRO A 42 3.45 16.63 21.56
N THR A 43 4.53 16.32 22.27
CA THR A 43 5.35 15.10 22.13
C THR A 43 4.58 13.80 22.38
N ALA A 44 4.79 12.80 21.51
CA ALA A 44 4.69 11.31 21.60
C ALA A 44 3.65 10.57 22.48
N SER A 45 3.10 11.18 23.53
CA SER A 45 1.94 10.68 24.27
C SER A 45 0.68 11.41 23.81
N GLY A 46 -0.19 10.73 23.05
CA GLY A 46 -1.57 11.22 22.83
C GLY A 46 -2.03 11.44 21.38
N HIS A 47 -1.39 10.86 20.37
CA HIS A 47 -1.91 10.90 19.00
C HIS A 47 -3.18 10.02 18.86
N THR A 48 -4.31 10.59 19.25
CA THR A 48 -5.66 10.10 18.94
C THR A 48 -6.31 11.15 18.03
N LEU A 49 -7.12 10.71 17.06
CA LEU A 49 -7.83 11.64 16.19
C LEU A 49 -8.79 12.51 17.00
N THR A 50 -8.68 13.83 16.87
CA THR A 50 -9.68 14.75 17.39
C THR A 50 -10.97 14.67 16.55
N PRO A 51 -12.11 15.18 17.05
CA PRO A 51 -13.32 15.28 16.22
C PRO A 51 -13.11 16.07 14.91
N ALA A 52 -12.21 17.06 14.92
CA ALA A 52 -11.85 17.82 13.73
C ALA A 52 -11.03 16.96 12.74
N ASP A 53 -10.11 16.14 13.23
CA ASP A 53 -9.35 15.20 12.40
C ASP A 53 -10.26 14.17 11.74
N VAL A 54 -11.20 13.60 12.51
CA VAL A 54 -12.21 12.66 11.99
C VAL A 54 -13.09 13.33 10.93
N ALA A 55 -13.56 14.55 11.20
CA ALA A 55 -14.35 15.30 10.22
C ALA A 55 -13.57 15.56 8.93
N LYS A 56 -12.30 15.99 9.05
CA LYS A 56 -11.41 16.22 7.91
C LYS A 56 -11.15 14.94 7.13
N PHE A 57 -10.86 13.82 7.79
CA PHE A 57 -10.66 12.54 7.13
C PHE A 57 -11.91 12.08 6.36
N ARG A 58 -13.10 12.24 6.96
CA ARG A 58 -14.38 11.93 6.30
C ARG A 58 -14.68 12.84 5.12
N GLU A 59 -14.28 14.11 5.20
CA GLU A 59 -14.48 15.09 4.15
C GLU A 59 -13.50 14.88 2.99
N GLU A 60 -12.22 14.72 3.28
CA GLU A 60 -11.12 14.75 2.29
C GLU A 60 -10.75 13.35 1.77
N GLY A 61 -11.04 12.30 2.54
CA GLY A 61 -10.69 10.91 2.21
C GLY A 61 -9.25 10.54 2.59
N PHE A 62 -8.47 11.48 3.12
CA PHE A 62 -7.14 11.23 3.66
C PHE A 62 -6.81 12.23 4.77
N LEU A 63 -5.84 11.90 5.62
CA LEU A 63 -5.39 12.77 6.70
C LEU A 63 -3.88 12.60 6.95
N VAL A 64 -3.15 13.71 7.07
CA VAL A 64 -1.73 13.70 7.43
C VAL A 64 -1.58 13.99 8.93
N VAL A 65 -0.92 13.09 9.64
CA VAL A 65 -0.65 13.13 11.08
C VAL A 65 0.87 13.17 11.27
N PRO A 66 1.47 14.36 11.43
CA PRO A 66 2.92 14.50 11.59
C PRO A 66 3.39 13.90 12.91
N GLU A 67 4.67 13.54 12.96
CA GLU A 67 5.38 13.12 14.19
C GLU A 67 4.73 11.93 14.92
N PHE A 68 4.02 11.05 14.20
CA PHE A 68 3.33 9.90 14.80
C PHE A 68 4.30 8.81 15.29
N ILE A 69 5.33 8.50 14.49
CA ILE A 69 6.42 7.58 14.86
C ILE A 69 7.69 8.38 15.07
N GLU A 70 8.42 8.09 16.14
CA GLU A 70 9.73 8.70 16.37
C GLU A 70 10.73 8.27 15.30
N ARG A 71 11.59 9.20 14.86
CA ARG A 71 12.63 8.93 13.84
C ARG A 71 13.53 7.75 14.22
N GLY A 72 13.82 7.55 15.50
CA GLY A 72 14.59 6.38 15.98
C GLY A 72 13.89 5.05 15.69
N THR A 73 12.57 4.98 15.79
CA THR A 73 11.77 3.81 15.42
C THR A 73 11.74 3.61 13.90
N CYS A 74 11.64 4.69 13.11
CA CYS A 74 11.77 4.61 11.65
C CYS A 74 13.10 3.97 11.23
N GLU A 75 14.23 4.41 11.82
CA GLU A 75 15.55 3.85 11.52
C GLU A 75 15.71 2.39 11.98
N ARG A 76 15.08 2.00 13.10
CA ARG A 76 15.05 0.60 13.54
C ARG A 76 14.30 -0.28 12.52
N LEU A 77 13.11 0.14 12.09
CA LEU A 77 12.32 -0.60 11.09
C LEU A 77 13.03 -0.66 9.74
N LYS A 78 13.71 0.42 9.34
CA LYS A 78 14.51 0.47 8.10
C LYS A 78 15.64 -0.54 8.12
N ARG A 79 16.48 -0.50 9.15
CA ARG A 79 17.56 -1.48 9.31
C ARG A 79 17.01 -2.91 9.34
N ARG A 80 15.87 -3.13 9.99
CA ARG A 80 15.24 -4.45 10.02
C ARG A 80 14.79 -4.93 8.64
N ALA A 81 14.19 -4.05 7.83
CA ALA A 81 13.85 -4.37 6.45
C ALA A 81 15.08 -4.73 5.62
N GLU A 82 16.18 -3.99 5.79
CA GLU A 82 17.47 -4.28 5.12
C GLU A 82 18.06 -5.64 5.55
N GLU A 83 18.00 -5.98 6.85
CA GLU A 83 18.40 -7.29 7.37
C GLU A 83 17.58 -8.43 6.75
N LEU A 84 16.25 -8.24 6.65
CA LEU A 84 15.36 -9.21 6.02
C LEU A 84 15.73 -9.41 4.54
N VAL A 85 16.01 -8.33 3.81
CA VAL A 85 16.46 -8.42 2.41
C VAL A 85 17.83 -9.10 2.31
N ALA A 86 18.77 -8.80 3.21
CA ALA A 86 20.08 -9.44 3.24
C ALA A 86 19.95 -10.97 3.39
N GLY A 87 19.08 -11.43 4.30
CA GLY A 87 18.81 -12.85 4.55
C GLY A 87 17.94 -13.56 3.50
N PHE A 88 17.28 -12.83 2.61
CA PHE A 88 16.41 -13.40 1.57
C PHE A 88 17.21 -14.04 0.42
N ASP A 89 16.86 -15.28 0.06
CA ASP A 89 17.40 -15.94 -1.12
C ASP A 89 16.58 -15.58 -2.38
N ALA A 90 17.18 -14.73 -3.24
CA ALA A 90 16.57 -14.27 -4.48
C ALA A 90 16.32 -15.38 -5.51
N SER A 91 16.97 -16.55 -5.39
CA SER A 91 16.77 -17.67 -6.31
C SER A 91 15.38 -18.30 -6.20
N VAL A 92 14.69 -18.10 -5.07
CA VAL A 92 13.34 -18.63 -4.82
C VAL A 92 12.27 -17.95 -5.68
N VAL A 93 12.53 -16.74 -6.18
CA VAL A 93 11.61 -15.97 -7.04
C VAL A 93 11.99 -16.14 -8.53
N SER A 94 12.70 -17.23 -8.86
CA SER A 94 13.36 -17.46 -10.14
C SER A 94 12.59 -16.96 -11.36
N VAL A 95 13.19 -16.04 -12.11
CA VAL A 95 12.67 -15.49 -13.36
C VAL A 95 12.92 -16.52 -14.47
N PHE A 96 11.89 -17.29 -14.84
CA PHE A 96 11.91 -18.18 -16.01
C PHE A 96 10.76 -17.84 -16.98
N SER A 97 11.01 -18.02 -18.29
CA SER A 97 10.34 -17.36 -19.42
C SER A 97 8.90 -17.81 -19.75
N THR A 98 8.01 -16.84 -20.03
CA THR A 98 6.68 -16.90 -20.70
C THR A 98 5.62 -17.89 -20.17
N ASP A 99 4.37 -17.41 -20.07
CA ASP A 99 3.11 -18.07 -19.61
C ASP A 99 3.16 -18.78 -18.24
N GLU A 100 4.19 -19.59 -17.95
CA GLU A 100 4.53 -20.06 -16.61
C GLU A 100 4.95 -18.90 -15.68
N GLN A 101 5.53 -17.82 -16.23
CA GLN A 101 5.90 -16.62 -15.47
C GLN A 101 4.70 -16.02 -14.73
N THR A 102 3.58 -15.79 -15.45
CA THR A 102 2.38 -15.17 -14.87
C THR A 102 1.76 -16.08 -13.81
N ARG A 103 1.74 -17.40 -14.03
CA ARG A 103 1.14 -18.36 -13.09
C ARG A 103 1.98 -18.55 -11.83
N THR A 104 3.30 -18.62 -11.95
CA THR A 104 4.21 -18.77 -10.81
C THR A 104 4.33 -17.46 -10.02
N SER A 105 4.34 -16.29 -10.70
CA SER A 105 4.29 -15.00 -10.02
C SER A 105 2.98 -14.80 -9.26
N ASP A 106 1.85 -15.20 -9.87
CA ASP A 106 0.55 -15.15 -9.23
C ASP A 106 0.50 -16.10 -8.04
N ALA A 107 1.03 -17.32 -8.15
CA ALA A 107 1.08 -18.25 -7.02
C ALA A 107 1.91 -17.70 -5.84
N TYR A 108 3.14 -17.22 -6.09
CA TYR A 108 4.00 -16.63 -5.05
C TYR A 108 3.32 -15.43 -4.40
N PHE A 109 2.69 -14.56 -5.19
CA PHE A 109 1.93 -13.42 -4.70
C PHE A 109 0.69 -13.84 -3.89
N LEU A 110 -0.13 -14.74 -4.41
CA LEU A 110 -1.36 -15.21 -3.76
C LEU A 110 -1.10 -16.01 -2.48
N ASP A 111 0.08 -16.62 -2.34
CA ASP A 111 0.56 -17.39 -1.19
C ASP A 111 1.37 -16.53 -0.19
N SER A 112 1.59 -15.25 -0.50
CA SER A 112 2.37 -14.35 0.37
C SER A 112 1.57 -13.72 1.52
N GLY A 113 0.25 -13.99 1.57
CA GLY A 113 -0.69 -13.33 2.45
C GLY A 113 -0.37 -13.47 3.94
N ASP A 114 0.26 -14.57 4.32
CA ASP A 114 0.65 -14.93 5.68
C ASP A 114 2.17 -15.04 5.87
N LYS A 115 2.96 -14.49 4.92
CA LYS A 115 4.43 -14.62 4.87
C LYS A 115 5.14 -13.27 4.83
N ILE A 116 6.46 -13.34 5.03
CA ILE A 116 7.40 -12.29 4.63
C ILE A 116 7.98 -12.71 3.28
N SER A 117 7.45 -12.11 2.22
CA SER A 117 7.77 -12.34 0.81
C SER A 117 8.32 -11.07 0.18
N PHE A 118 9.15 -11.22 -0.86
CA PHE A 118 9.92 -10.14 -1.43
C PHE A 118 9.56 -9.97 -2.90
N PHE A 119 9.31 -8.73 -3.31
CA PHE A 119 8.87 -8.39 -4.66
C PHE A 119 9.85 -7.40 -5.26
N PHE A 120 10.39 -7.73 -6.43
CA PHE A 120 11.37 -6.93 -7.14
C PHE A 120 10.72 -5.80 -7.95
N GLU A 121 11.49 -4.78 -8.29
CA GLU A 121 11.10 -3.75 -9.27
C GLU A 121 10.91 -4.37 -10.68
N GLU A 122 9.99 -3.82 -11.48
CA GLU A 122 9.69 -4.32 -12.84
C GLU A 122 10.94 -4.35 -13.76
N GLY A 123 11.91 -3.45 -13.51
CA GLY A 123 13.18 -3.38 -14.23
C GLY A 123 14.37 -4.00 -13.49
N ALA A 124 14.14 -4.85 -12.48
CA ALA A 124 15.20 -5.46 -11.69
C ALA A 124 16.00 -6.54 -12.44
N PHE A 125 15.41 -7.15 -13.47
CA PHE A 125 16.00 -8.26 -14.23
C PHE A 125 16.18 -7.90 -15.71
N ASP A 126 17.20 -8.46 -16.34
CA ASP A 126 17.41 -8.38 -17.78
C ASP A 126 16.59 -9.46 -18.54
N GLU A 127 16.73 -9.48 -19.87
CA GLU A 127 16.06 -10.47 -20.72
C GLU A 127 16.50 -11.92 -20.45
N ALA A 128 17.66 -12.12 -19.82
CA ALA A 128 18.18 -13.43 -19.41
C ALA A 128 17.73 -13.83 -18.00
N GLY A 129 16.96 -12.97 -17.30
CA GLY A 129 16.48 -13.22 -15.94
C GLY A 129 17.54 -12.96 -14.86
N ALA A 130 18.66 -12.31 -15.20
CA ALA A 130 19.70 -11.94 -14.24
C ALA A 130 19.40 -10.55 -13.65
N LEU A 131 19.75 -10.35 -12.38
CA LEU A 131 19.61 -9.05 -11.73
C LEU A 131 20.52 -8.02 -12.39
N VAL A 132 19.98 -6.86 -12.78
CA VAL A 132 20.76 -5.75 -13.36
C VAL A 132 21.41 -4.86 -12.29
N ARG A 133 21.10 -5.09 -11.01
CA ARG A 133 21.62 -4.38 -9.83
C ARG A 133 21.70 -5.32 -8.64
N GLU A 134 22.45 -4.90 -7.62
CA GLU A 134 22.50 -5.60 -6.33
C GLU A 134 21.09 -5.84 -5.76
N LYS A 135 20.89 -7.01 -5.15
CA LYS A 135 19.59 -7.47 -4.61
C LYS A 135 18.94 -6.42 -3.70
N ASP A 136 19.73 -5.86 -2.79
CA ASP A 136 19.31 -4.83 -1.83
C ASP A 136 18.80 -3.53 -2.48
N LYS A 137 19.16 -3.29 -3.74
CA LYS A 137 18.76 -2.14 -4.56
C LYS A 137 17.71 -2.50 -5.62
N ALA A 138 17.24 -3.74 -5.65
CA ALA A 138 16.31 -4.25 -6.65
C ALA A 138 14.93 -4.60 -6.08
N ILE A 139 14.80 -4.66 -4.75
CA ILE A 139 13.51 -4.91 -4.07
C ILE A 139 12.62 -3.66 -4.15
N ASN A 140 11.41 -3.84 -4.65
CA ASN A 140 10.34 -2.85 -4.61
C ASN A 140 9.66 -2.84 -3.22
N LYS A 141 9.25 -4.02 -2.75
CA LYS A 141 8.55 -4.17 -1.47
C LYS A 141 8.76 -5.52 -0.79
N ILE A 142 8.47 -5.56 0.51
CA ILE A 142 8.24 -6.76 1.31
C ILE A 142 6.76 -6.81 1.68
N GLY A 143 6.14 -8.00 1.65
CA GLY A 143 4.77 -8.20 2.10
C GLY A 143 4.45 -9.68 2.37
N HIS A 144 3.29 -10.05 2.90
CA HIS A 144 2.21 -9.17 3.31
C HIS A 144 1.87 -9.28 4.81
N ALA A 145 2.66 -10.04 5.58
CA ALA A 145 2.41 -10.34 6.98
C ALA A 145 3.51 -9.90 7.96
N LEU A 146 4.29 -8.85 7.64
CA LEU A 146 5.32 -8.31 8.56
C LEU A 146 4.78 -8.08 9.99
N HIS A 147 3.56 -7.53 10.12
CA HIS A 147 2.88 -7.34 11.41
C HIS A 147 2.74 -8.62 12.25
N ASP A 148 2.60 -9.77 11.62
CA ASP A 148 2.41 -11.05 12.32
C ASP A 148 3.69 -11.86 12.45
N ARG A 149 4.70 -11.59 11.61
CA ARG A 149 5.85 -12.48 11.41
C ARG A 149 7.17 -11.91 11.89
N ASP A 150 7.24 -10.61 12.14
CA ASP A 150 8.43 -9.96 12.69
C ASP A 150 8.08 -9.14 13.93
N ASP A 151 8.81 -9.36 15.02
CA ASP A 151 8.49 -8.79 16.33
C ASP A 151 8.56 -7.25 16.33
N LEU A 152 9.49 -6.65 15.58
CA LEU A 152 9.64 -5.20 15.52
C LEU A 152 8.50 -4.56 14.74
N PHE A 153 8.12 -5.17 13.61
CA PHE A 153 6.96 -4.72 12.84
C PHE A 153 5.66 -4.96 13.59
N ARG A 154 5.54 -6.05 14.37
CA ARG A 154 4.38 -6.32 15.23
C ARG A 154 4.19 -5.22 16.28
N GLU A 155 5.26 -4.82 16.96
CA GLU A 155 5.23 -3.76 18.00
C GLU A 155 4.58 -2.48 17.48
N VAL A 156 4.97 -2.04 16.27
CA VAL A 156 4.45 -0.82 15.65
C VAL A 156 3.07 -1.04 15.04
N SER A 157 2.78 -2.24 14.51
CA SER A 157 1.51 -2.52 13.85
C SER A 157 0.33 -2.57 14.80
N TYR A 158 0.56 -3.11 16.01
CA TYR A 158 -0.47 -3.23 17.04
C TYR A 158 -0.37 -2.13 18.10
N ASP A 159 0.21 -0.97 17.74
CA ASP A 159 0.31 0.20 18.61
C ASP A 159 -1.09 0.61 19.12
N PRO A 160 -1.28 0.77 20.45
CA PRO A 160 -2.55 1.20 21.03
C PRO A 160 -3.11 2.51 20.47
N ARG A 161 -2.27 3.40 19.95
CA ARG A 161 -2.68 4.65 19.28
C ARG A 161 -3.45 4.36 18.00
N LEU A 162 -3.02 3.37 17.20
CA LEU A 162 -3.76 2.94 16.01
C LEU A 162 -5.11 2.32 16.38
N ALA A 163 -5.17 1.54 17.46
CA ALA A 163 -6.43 1.01 17.99
C ALA A 163 -7.39 2.15 18.39
N ALA A 164 -6.88 3.22 19.00
CA ALA A 164 -7.67 4.41 19.33
C ALA A 164 -8.17 5.15 18.07
N MET A 165 -7.34 5.25 17.02
CA MET A 165 -7.76 5.81 15.72
C MET A 165 -8.88 4.96 15.09
N CYS A 166 -8.77 3.63 15.09
CA CYS A 166 -9.83 2.74 14.62
C CYS A 166 -11.15 2.99 15.37
N ARG A 167 -11.13 3.14 16.71
CA ARG A 167 -12.34 3.49 17.45
C ARG A 167 -12.92 4.85 17.05
N ALA A 168 -12.07 5.87 16.86
CA ALA A 168 -12.50 7.20 16.43
C ALA A 168 -13.10 7.20 15.01
N LEU A 169 -12.74 6.21 14.20
CA LEU A 169 -13.28 5.95 12.87
C LEU A 169 -14.44 4.94 12.87
N ASP A 170 -15.05 4.69 14.04
CA ASP A 170 -16.22 3.84 14.25
C ASP A 170 -16.00 2.33 13.95
N TYR A 171 -14.76 1.85 13.94
CA TYR A 171 -14.52 0.40 13.87
C TYR A 171 -14.99 -0.29 15.15
N THR A 172 -15.69 -1.42 14.96
CA THR A 172 -16.15 -2.31 16.03
C THR A 172 -15.20 -3.49 16.20
N LEU A 173 -14.70 -4.07 15.11
CA LEU A 173 -13.72 -5.15 15.12
C LEU A 173 -12.70 -4.94 13.99
N PRO A 174 -11.73 -4.03 14.17
CA PRO A 174 -10.70 -3.78 13.17
C PRO A 174 -9.77 -4.99 13.03
N LEU A 175 -9.69 -5.57 11.84
CA LEU A 175 -8.78 -6.67 11.51
C LEU A 175 -7.60 -6.12 10.71
N LEU A 176 -6.38 -6.32 11.20
CA LEU A 176 -5.18 -6.02 10.41
C LEU A 176 -5.03 -7.11 9.36
N THR A 177 -5.20 -6.74 8.09
CA THR A 177 -5.21 -7.69 6.98
C THR A 177 -3.85 -7.81 6.33
N GLN A 178 -3.20 -6.67 6.11
CA GLN A 178 -2.01 -6.56 5.29
C GLN A 178 -1.04 -5.53 5.84
N THR A 179 0.24 -5.84 5.70
CA THR A 179 1.31 -4.84 5.82
C THR A 179 2.33 -4.98 4.71
N MET A 180 2.85 -3.85 4.24
CA MET A 180 3.95 -3.82 3.27
C MET A 180 5.04 -2.88 3.74
N TYR A 181 6.29 -3.23 3.40
CA TYR A 181 7.40 -2.30 3.45
C TYR A 181 7.79 -1.92 2.02
N ILE A 182 7.76 -0.64 1.68
CA ILE A 182 7.97 -0.12 0.32
C ILE A 182 9.30 0.65 0.30
N PHE A 183 10.25 0.21 -0.52
CA PHE A 183 11.61 0.78 -0.54
C PHE A 183 11.69 2.04 -1.39
N LYS A 184 11.05 2.04 -2.57
CA LYS A 184 11.18 3.12 -3.55
C LYS A 184 12.66 3.45 -3.81
N GLN A 185 13.34 2.49 -4.42
CA GLN A 185 14.79 2.52 -4.59
C GLN A 185 15.26 3.76 -5.39
N PRO A 186 16.46 4.30 -5.09
CA PRO A 186 17.04 5.42 -5.83
C PRO A 186 17.10 5.17 -7.34
N GLY A 187 16.60 6.12 -8.13
CA GLY A 187 16.62 6.11 -9.60
C GLY A 187 15.72 5.09 -10.31
N ILE A 188 15.42 3.93 -9.69
CA ILE A 188 14.59 2.88 -10.29
C ILE A 188 13.22 2.69 -9.64
N GLY A 189 12.96 3.32 -8.49
CA GLY A 189 11.75 3.09 -7.70
C GLY A 189 10.48 3.38 -8.51
N GLY A 190 9.74 2.33 -8.87
CA GLY A 190 8.69 2.35 -9.89
C GLY A 190 7.48 3.23 -9.57
N VAL A 191 6.78 3.71 -10.61
CA VAL A 191 5.51 4.46 -10.44
C VAL A 191 4.46 3.55 -9.80
N VAL A 192 3.73 4.07 -8.81
CA VAL A 192 2.47 3.46 -8.37
C VAL A 192 1.35 4.29 -8.98
N GLY A 193 0.61 3.71 -9.92
CA GLY A 193 -0.47 4.41 -10.62
C GLY A 193 -1.63 4.80 -9.69
N PRO A 194 -2.53 5.69 -10.14
CA PRO A 194 -3.77 6.01 -9.43
C PRO A 194 -4.55 4.75 -9.10
N HIS A 195 -4.86 4.57 -7.81
CA HIS A 195 -5.60 3.42 -7.32
C HIS A 195 -6.36 3.77 -6.03
N GLN A 196 -7.21 2.84 -5.60
CA GLN A 196 -7.96 2.87 -4.35
C GLN A 196 -7.70 1.54 -3.62
N ASP A 197 -7.38 1.59 -2.32
CA ASP A 197 -7.08 0.37 -1.55
C ASP A 197 -8.27 -0.59 -1.49
N GLY A 198 -9.48 -0.05 -1.48
CA GLY A 198 -10.74 -0.81 -1.52
C GLY A 198 -10.91 -1.66 -2.76
N THR A 199 -10.18 -1.39 -3.85
CA THR A 199 -10.12 -2.27 -5.02
C THR A 199 -9.47 -3.61 -4.67
N PHE A 200 -8.40 -3.60 -3.86
CA PHE A 200 -7.59 -4.79 -3.58
C PHE A 200 -7.96 -5.48 -2.27
N LEU A 201 -8.42 -4.72 -1.28
CA LEU A 201 -8.83 -5.20 0.04
C LEU A 201 -10.33 -4.94 0.23
N TYR A 202 -11.11 -5.47 -0.70
CA TYR A 202 -12.52 -5.15 -0.82
C TYR A 202 -13.33 -5.68 0.36
N THR A 203 -14.27 -4.87 0.85
CA THR A 203 -15.34 -5.32 1.75
C THR A 203 -16.68 -4.76 1.30
N GLN A 204 -17.77 -5.42 1.70
CA GLN A 204 -19.12 -4.89 1.50
C GLN A 204 -19.82 -4.73 2.84
N PRO A 205 -20.15 -3.50 3.28
CA PRO A 205 -19.72 -2.20 2.72
C PRO A 205 -18.19 -1.98 2.79
N GLN A 206 -17.68 -0.99 2.05
CA GLN A 206 -16.25 -0.63 2.04
C GLN A 206 -15.77 -0.17 3.40
N SER A 207 -14.64 -0.73 3.87
CA SER A 207 -14.15 -0.51 5.22
C SER A 207 -12.64 -0.50 5.35
N VAL A 208 -11.86 -0.66 4.28
CA VAL A 208 -10.40 -0.64 4.42
C VAL A 208 -9.89 0.76 4.73
N THR A 209 -9.09 0.90 5.78
CA THR A 209 -8.29 2.12 6.04
C THR A 209 -6.82 1.77 5.92
N GLY A 210 -6.11 2.52 5.09
CA GLY A 210 -4.66 2.45 4.96
C GLY A 210 -3.97 3.40 5.94
N PHE A 211 -3.00 2.89 6.67
CA PHE A 211 -2.08 3.65 7.51
C PHE A 211 -0.70 3.61 6.86
N TRP A 212 -0.28 4.71 6.25
CA TRP A 212 0.99 4.82 5.55
C TRP A 212 1.97 5.65 6.37
N PHE A 213 3.11 5.07 6.73
CA PHE A 213 4.12 5.68 7.58
C PHE A 213 5.38 6.02 6.77
N ALA A 214 5.77 7.28 6.78
CA ALA A 214 7.03 7.75 6.22
C ALA A 214 8.20 7.24 7.08
N MET A 215 9.00 6.31 6.57
CA MET A 215 10.24 5.87 7.26
C MET A 215 11.40 6.81 6.98
N GLU A 216 11.33 7.55 5.86
CA GLU A 216 12.28 8.56 5.44
C GLU A 216 11.54 9.84 5.07
N ASP A 217 12.27 10.94 4.91
CA ASP A 217 11.67 12.18 4.42
C ASP A 217 11.18 11.96 2.98
N CYS A 218 9.94 12.33 2.72
CA CYS A 218 9.25 12.08 1.46
C CYS A 218 9.08 13.39 0.72
N THR A 219 9.63 13.46 -0.48
CA THR A 219 9.66 14.63 -1.34
C THR A 219 9.11 14.30 -2.72
N VAL A 220 8.83 15.34 -3.52
CA VAL A 220 8.45 15.16 -4.93
C VAL A 220 9.51 14.34 -5.68
N ASP A 221 10.80 14.61 -5.41
CA ASP A 221 11.92 14.01 -6.15
C ASP A 221 12.12 12.52 -5.83
N ASN A 222 11.85 12.11 -4.59
CA ASN A 222 11.98 10.70 -4.18
C ASN A 222 10.65 9.91 -4.21
N GLY A 223 9.57 10.53 -4.70
CA GLY A 223 8.30 9.85 -4.97
C GLY A 223 7.39 9.76 -3.74
N CYS A 224 7.11 10.91 -3.12
CA CYS A 224 6.06 11.09 -2.12
C CYS A 224 4.67 10.68 -2.65
N LEU A 225 3.72 10.56 -1.74
CA LEU A 225 2.33 10.31 -2.10
C LEU A 225 1.67 11.55 -2.73
N TRP A 226 0.69 11.27 -3.58
CA TRP A 226 -0.29 12.21 -4.07
C TRP A 226 -1.66 11.64 -3.76
N ALA A 227 -2.57 12.44 -3.20
CA ALA A 227 -3.93 12.01 -2.86
C ALA A 227 -4.94 13.02 -3.42
N VAL A 228 -6.06 12.54 -3.95
CA VAL A 228 -7.10 13.41 -4.51
C VAL A 228 -8.15 13.71 -3.43
N PRO A 229 -8.27 14.97 -2.99
CA PRO A 229 -9.34 15.41 -2.10
C PRO A 229 -10.72 14.92 -2.55
N ARG A 230 -11.48 14.36 -1.60
CA ARG A 230 -12.90 14.01 -1.76
C ARG A 230 -13.21 12.93 -2.80
N SER A 231 -12.20 12.32 -3.43
CA SER A 231 -12.42 11.31 -4.49
C SER A 231 -13.06 10.03 -3.96
N HIS A 232 -13.01 9.80 -2.64
CA HIS A 232 -13.63 8.65 -2.00
C HIS A 232 -15.16 8.69 -2.01
N MET A 233 -15.75 9.85 -2.29
CA MET A 233 -17.19 10.02 -2.41
C MET A 233 -17.77 9.28 -3.63
N ASP A 234 -16.94 8.96 -4.62
CA ASP A 234 -17.35 8.27 -5.84
C ASP A 234 -17.36 6.72 -5.69
N GLY A 235 -16.99 6.22 -4.51
CA GLY A 235 -16.95 4.79 -4.21
C GLY A 235 -15.79 4.06 -4.91
N VAL A 236 -15.84 2.73 -4.89
CA VAL A 236 -14.83 1.85 -5.50
C VAL A 236 -15.43 1.18 -6.73
N PRO A 237 -15.07 1.60 -7.95
CA PRO A 237 -15.72 1.15 -9.19
C PRO A 237 -15.20 -0.19 -9.69
N ARG A 238 -14.12 -0.72 -9.10
CA ARG A 238 -13.42 -1.90 -9.58
C ARG A 238 -12.84 -2.72 -8.42
N ARG A 239 -12.89 -4.04 -8.56
CA ARG A 239 -12.35 -5.02 -7.61
C ARG A 239 -11.19 -5.77 -8.24
N PHE A 240 -10.22 -6.14 -7.42
CA PHE A 240 -9.16 -7.09 -7.74
C PHE A 240 -9.36 -8.35 -6.89
N MET A 241 -9.44 -9.49 -7.56
CA MET A 241 -9.89 -10.75 -6.97
C MET A 241 -9.08 -11.91 -7.52
N ARG A 242 -9.15 -13.06 -6.83
CA ARG A 242 -8.75 -14.34 -7.39
C ARG A 242 -9.65 -14.64 -8.58
N ASP A 243 -9.07 -15.15 -9.65
CA ASP A 243 -9.86 -15.64 -10.77
C ASP A 243 -10.64 -16.91 -10.40
N ALA A 244 -11.55 -17.33 -11.27
CA ALA A 244 -12.35 -18.54 -11.05
C ALA A 244 -11.53 -19.84 -10.94
N SER A 245 -10.25 -19.83 -11.36
CA SER A 245 -9.35 -20.97 -11.21
C SER A 245 -8.73 -21.04 -9.81
N GLY A 246 -8.72 -19.94 -9.06
CA GLY A 246 -8.04 -19.79 -7.77
C GLY A 246 -6.51 -19.70 -7.87
N SER A 247 -5.95 -19.87 -9.07
CA SER A 247 -4.50 -19.87 -9.35
C SER A 247 -3.99 -18.61 -10.04
N GLY A 248 -4.89 -17.67 -10.34
CA GLY A 248 -4.57 -16.38 -10.95
C GLY A 248 -5.40 -15.25 -10.37
N THR A 249 -5.25 -14.07 -10.96
CA THR A 249 -5.95 -12.85 -10.53
C THR A 249 -6.78 -12.26 -11.67
N ALA A 250 -7.84 -11.55 -11.31
CA ALA A 250 -8.73 -10.88 -12.24
C ALA A 250 -9.20 -9.54 -11.67
N PHE A 251 -9.70 -8.68 -12.56
CA PHE A 251 -10.43 -7.48 -12.17
C PHE A 251 -11.89 -7.59 -12.56
N ASP A 252 -12.76 -7.00 -11.74
CA ASP A 252 -14.19 -6.86 -12.00
C ASP A 252 -14.62 -5.39 -11.80
N PRO A 253 -15.06 -4.66 -12.85
CA PRO A 253 -15.07 -5.10 -14.25
C PRO A 253 -13.65 -5.32 -14.82
N PRO A 254 -13.51 -6.17 -15.85
CA PRO A 254 -12.21 -6.47 -16.45
C PRO A 254 -11.60 -5.26 -17.17
N GLU A 255 -12.44 -4.36 -17.69
CA GLU A 255 -11.98 -3.13 -18.33
C GLU A 255 -11.30 -2.19 -17.30
N PRO A 256 -10.16 -1.57 -17.65
CA PRO A 256 -9.55 -0.56 -16.80
C PRO A 256 -10.50 0.63 -16.58
N VAL A 257 -10.55 1.10 -15.34
CA VAL A 257 -11.26 2.32 -14.96
C VAL A 257 -10.24 3.44 -14.81
N THR A 258 -10.49 4.58 -15.47
CA THR A 258 -9.69 5.79 -15.28
C THR A 258 -10.13 6.46 -13.99
N LEU A 259 -9.22 6.56 -13.02
CA LEU A 259 -9.46 7.30 -11.78
C LEU A 259 -9.03 8.76 -11.97
N PRO A 260 -9.80 9.74 -11.45
CA PRO A 260 -9.46 11.14 -11.56
C PRO A 260 -8.17 11.45 -10.79
N THR A 261 -7.36 12.35 -11.32
CA THR A 261 -6.10 12.81 -10.67
C THR A 261 -6.01 14.33 -10.59
N GLU A 262 -7.00 15.00 -11.16
CA GLU A 262 -7.13 16.45 -11.16
C GLU A 262 -7.28 16.95 -9.72
N GLY A 263 -6.49 17.97 -9.36
CA GLY A 263 -6.51 18.52 -8.00
C GLY A 263 -5.82 17.65 -6.95
N ALA A 264 -5.10 16.58 -7.34
CA ALA A 264 -4.29 15.79 -6.42
C ALA A 264 -3.34 16.70 -5.61
N GLN A 265 -3.34 16.51 -4.30
CA GLN A 265 -2.43 17.17 -3.38
C GLN A 265 -1.16 16.36 -3.22
N CYS A 266 -0.01 17.02 -3.39
CA CYS A 266 1.30 16.45 -3.13
C CYS A 266 1.56 16.40 -1.61
N LEU A 267 1.90 15.22 -1.09
CA LEU A 267 2.12 14.99 0.34
C LEU A 267 3.62 14.84 0.63
N GLU A 268 4.37 15.94 0.56
CA GLU A 268 5.74 16.00 1.06
C GLU A 268 5.72 16.04 2.59
N VAL A 269 6.33 15.04 3.23
CA VAL A 269 6.25 14.83 4.68
C VAL A 269 7.58 14.35 5.26
N PRO A 270 7.97 14.79 6.46
CA PRO A 270 9.17 14.26 7.12
C PRO A 270 8.95 12.82 7.59
N ALA A 271 10.06 12.10 7.79
CA ALA A 271 10.04 10.78 8.43
C ALA A 271 9.31 10.84 9.78
N GLY A 272 8.56 9.77 10.09
CA GLY A 272 7.72 9.67 11.28
C GLY A 272 6.27 10.11 11.06
N THR A 273 5.96 10.73 9.92
CA THR A 273 4.59 11.13 9.57
C THR A 273 3.74 9.91 9.20
N LEU A 274 2.49 9.89 9.68
CA LEU A 274 1.45 8.95 9.27
C LEU A 274 0.49 9.65 8.29
N VAL A 275 0.10 8.97 7.21
CA VAL A 275 -0.98 9.35 6.32
C VAL A 275 -2.07 8.29 6.39
N LEU A 276 -3.28 8.69 6.79
CA LEU A 276 -4.47 7.83 6.74
C LEU A 276 -5.10 7.95 5.34
N LEU A 277 -5.51 6.83 4.78
CA LEU A 277 -6.13 6.72 3.46
C LEU A 277 -7.46 5.97 3.56
N HIS A 278 -8.54 6.59 3.11
CA HIS A 278 -9.87 5.98 3.02
C HIS A 278 -9.92 4.92 1.91
N SER A 279 -10.81 3.92 2.03
CA SER A 279 -10.95 2.81 1.08
C SER A 279 -10.99 3.23 -0.38
N ALA A 280 -11.75 4.31 -0.66
CA ALA A 280 -11.99 4.86 -1.98
C ALA A 280 -11.15 6.12 -2.29
N ASN A 281 -10.19 6.52 -1.45
CA ASN A 281 -9.33 7.65 -1.80
C ASN A 281 -8.41 7.28 -2.97
N VAL A 282 -8.42 8.10 -4.01
CA VAL A 282 -7.54 7.93 -5.17
C VAL A 282 -6.19 8.52 -4.79
N HIS A 283 -5.19 7.66 -4.76
CA HIS A 283 -3.83 8.05 -4.43
C HIS A 283 -2.81 7.32 -5.31
N PHE A 284 -1.62 7.91 -5.41
CA PHE A 284 -0.55 7.43 -6.29
C PHE A 284 0.82 7.96 -5.85
N SER A 285 1.89 7.49 -6.49
CA SER A 285 3.23 8.07 -6.34
C SER A 285 4.02 7.99 -7.64
N HIS A 286 4.72 9.08 -7.96
CA HIS A 286 5.61 9.14 -9.12
C HIS A 286 6.91 8.37 -8.89
N ALA A 287 7.63 8.02 -9.97
CA ALA A 287 8.92 7.35 -9.92
C ALA A 287 9.93 8.11 -9.03
N ASN A 288 10.74 7.37 -8.27
CA ASN A 288 11.87 7.98 -7.55
C ASN A 288 13.00 8.24 -8.54
N LYS A 289 13.30 9.52 -8.80
CA LYS A 289 14.36 9.94 -9.72
C LYS A 289 15.59 10.47 -8.97
N SER A 290 15.52 10.51 -7.64
CA SER A 290 16.56 11.04 -6.78
C SER A 290 17.66 10.00 -6.50
N ALA A 291 18.71 10.46 -5.82
CA ALA A 291 19.79 9.61 -5.31
C ALA A 291 19.49 8.97 -3.95
N LEU A 292 18.36 9.33 -3.33
CA LEU A 292 17.94 8.83 -2.02
C LEU A 292 16.74 7.90 -2.17
N SER A 293 16.61 6.92 -1.28
CA SER A 293 15.45 6.06 -1.20
C SER A 293 14.24 6.82 -0.61
N ARG A 294 13.07 6.17 -0.63
CA ARG A 294 11.88 6.66 0.08
C ARG A 294 11.20 5.50 0.76
N HIS A 295 11.75 5.07 1.89
CA HIS A 295 11.17 3.95 2.61
C HIS A 295 9.82 4.34 3.24
N ALA A 296 8.86 3.43 3.17
CA ALA A 296 7.58 3.55 3.86
C ALA A 296 7.11 2.21 4.39
N TYR A 297 6.38 2.25 5.49
CA TYR A 297 5.67 1.10 6.03
C TYR A 297 4.17 1.33 5.89
N THR A 298 3.39 0.31 5.53
CA THR A 298 1.94 0.43 5.39
C THR A 298 1.23 -0.65 6.17
N ILE A 299 0.10 -0.30 6.78
CA ILE A 299 -0.83 -1.22 7.44
C ILE A 299 -2.21 -0.98 6.87
N HIS A 300 -2.94 -2.06 6.58
CA HIS A 300 -4.33 -1.99 6.16
C HIS A 300 -5.23 -2.72 7.16
N VAL A 301 -6.28 -2.02 7.58
CA VAL A 301 -7.29 -2.54 8.51
C VAL A 301 -8.63 -2.58 7.82
N VAL A 302 -9.39 -3.66 8.00
CA VAL A 302 -10.78 -3.79 7.55
C VAL A 302 -11.72 -4.05 8.73
N GLU A 303 -13.01 -3.79 8.55
CA GLU A 303 -14.02 -4.10 9.57
C GLU A 303 -14.39 -5.59 9.52
N GLY A 304 -14.24 -6.27 10.65
CA GLY A 304 -14.59 -7.68 10.85
C GLY A 304 -15.93 -7.90 11.56
N ALA A 305 -16.61 -6.83 11.97
CA ALA A 305 -17.89 -6.93 12.66
C ALA A 305 -19.02 -7.44 11.77
N LYS A 306 -20.07 -7.96 12.42
CA LYS A 306 -21.27 -8.46 11.75
C LYS A 306 -21.85 -7.37 10.84
N GLY A 307 -22.14 -7.74 9.58
CA GLY A 307 -22.70 -6.85 8.58
C GLY A 307 -21.68 -6.32 7.58
N VAL A 308 -20.39 -6.53 7.81
CA VAL A 308 -19.34 -6.32 6.81
C VAL A 308 -18.85 -7.67 6.29
N THR A 309 -18.80 -7.82 4.98
CA THR A 309 -18.36 -9.04 4.30
C THR A 309 -16.97 -8.82 3.73
N TYR A 310 -16.02 -9.69 4.07
CA TYR A 310 -14.74 -9.84 3.37
C TYR A 310 -14.87 -11.01 2.37
N PRO A 311 -14.98 -10.74 1.05
CA PRO A 311 -15.26 -11.79 0.08
C PRO A 311 -14.17 -12.88 0.05
N ALA A 312 -14.60 -14.13 -0.10
CA ALA A 312 -13.71 -15.29 -0.21
C ALA A 312 -12.86 -15.29 -1.51
N ASP A 313 -13.26 -14.46 -2.49
CA ASP A 313 -12.54 -14.26 -3.74
C ASP A 313 -11.55 -13.08 -3.68
N ASN A 314 -11.41 -12.37 -2.56
CA ASN A 314 -10.31 -11.41 -2.41
C ASN A 314 -8.97 -12.14 -2.59
N TRP A 315 -8.01 -11.50 -3.26
CA TRP A 315 -6.69 -12.10 -3.51
C TRP A 315 -5.99 -12.48 -2.21
N LEU A 316 -6.13 -11.65 -1.17
CA LEU A 316 -5.57 -11.91 0.14
C LEU A 316 -6.54 -12.74 0.95
N GLN A 317 -6.17 -13.97 1.25
CA GLN A 317 -6.87 -14.83 2.18
C GLN A 317 -5.88 -15.34 3.21
N ARG A 318 -6.37 -15.65 4.40
CA ARG A 318 -5.59 -16.33 5.45
C ARG A 318 -6.20 -17.70 5.72
N PRO A 319 -5.37 -18.71 6.04
CA PRO A 319 -5.90 -20.01 6.40
C PRO A 319 -6.61 -19.94 7.77
N PRO A 320 -7.64 -20.76 8.03
CA PRO A 320 -8.43 -20.70 9.27
C PRO A 320 -7.61 -20.85 10.55
N GLU A 321 -6.48 -21.54 10.50
CA GLU A 321 -5.56 -21.73 11.61
C GLU A 321 -4.66 -20.53 11.91
N ASP A 322 -4.59 -19.55 11.00
CA ASP A 322 -3.89 -18.28 11.21
C ASP A 322 -4.69 -17.11 10.59
N PRO A 323 -5.88 -16.80 11.14
CA PRO A 323 -6.74 -15.76 10.62
C PRO A 323 -6.15 -14.36 10.90
N PHE A 324 -6.69 -13.34 10.24
CA PHE A 324 -6.40 -11.95 10.58
C PHE A 324 -6.65 -11.68 12.07
N ARG A 325 -5.80 -10.83 12.65
CA ARG A 325 -5.84 -10.51 14.08
C ARG A 325 -6.33 -9.08 14.30
N THR A 326 -6.86 -8.84 15.49
CA THR A 326 -7.24 -7.49 15.94
C THR A 326 -6.31 -7.00 17.06
N PHE A 327 -6.44 -5.72 17.40
CA PHE A 327 -5.73 -5.13 18.53
C PHE A 327 -6.27 -5.67 19.86
N ARG A 328 -5.42 -5.77 20.88
CA ARG A 328 -5.82 -6.11 22.26
C ARG A 328 -6.94 -5.26 22.83
N ALA A 329 -7.04 -4.02 22.37
CA ALA A 329 -8.09 -3.09 22.77
C ALA A 329 -9.51 -3.54 22.34
N PHE A 330 -9.63 -4.48 21.42
CA PHE A 330 -10.89 -5.03 20.91
C PHE A 330 -11.13 -6.49 21.33
N ALA A 331 -10.47 -6.95 22.41
CA ALA A 331 -10.53 -8.35 22.84
C ALA A 331 -11.95 -8.88 23.05
N ASP A 332 -12.86 -8.10 23.65
CA ASP A 332 -14.25 -8.53 23.88
C ASP A 332 -15.01 -8.76 22.55
N ALA A 333 -14.83 -7.85 21.58
CA ALA A 333 -15.39 -8.00 20.24
C ALA A 333 -14.76 -9.18 19.50
N ALA A 334 -13.47 -9.42 19.72
CA ALA A 334 -12.74 -10.54 19.14
C ALA A 334 -13.25 -11.88 19.69
N GLU A 335 -13.44 -12.00 21.00
CA GLU A 335 -13.98 -13.20 21.66
C GLU A 335 -15.38 -13.52 21.13
N ALA A 336 -16.25 -12.51 21.04
CA ALA A 336 -17.60 -12.67 20.51
C ALA A 336 -17.64 -13.13 19.04
N ALA A 337 -16.61 -12.76 18.26
CA ALA A 337 -16.49 -13.10 16.84
C ALA A 337 -15.60 -14.33 16.55
N GLY A 338 -14.97 -14.92 17.57
CA GLY A 338 -13.98 -16.00 17.39
C GLY A 338 -12.68 -15.55 16.68
N VAL A 339 -12.35 -14.26 16.78
CA VAL A 339 -11.15 -13.66 16.16
C VAL A 339 -9.98 -13.66 17.16
N ARG A 340 -8.76 -13.84 16.66
CA ARG A 340 -7.55 -13.80 17.47
C ARG A 340 -7.11 -12.37 17.77
N VAL A 341 -6.64 -12.16 18.98
CA VAL A 341 -6.01 -10.92 19.43
C VAL A 341 -4.49 -11.06 19.29
N SER A 342 -3.81 -9.98 18.87
CA SER A 342 -2.33 -9.94 18.86
C SER A 342 -1.72 -9.56 20.21
#